data_AF-A0A9X9A601-F1
#
_entry.id   AF-A0A9X9A601-F1
#
_cell.length_a   1.000
_cell.length_b   1.000
_cell.length_c   1.000
_cell.angle_alpha   90.00
_cell.angle_beta   90.00
_cell.angle_gamma   90.00
#
_symmetry.space_group_name_H-M   'P 1'
#
loop_
_entity.id
_entity.type
_entity.pdbx_description
1 polymer ?
#
loop_
_entity_poly.entity_id
_entity_poly.type
_entity_poly.pdbx_seq_one_letter_code
_entity_poly.pdbx_strand_id
1 'polypeptide(L)' 'NVLKYQLEDGSWFCLRPSGTEPKIKFYFGVKDSSLQNSEQKLLTIKEDIMNRL' A
#
# COMPACT_ATOMS: atom_id res chain seq x y z
N ASN A 1 6.65 14.38 6.31
CA ASN A 1 5.29 13.92 6.65
C ASN A 1 4.99 12.61 5.96
N VAL A 2 4.39 11.65 6.67
CA VAL A 2 4.00 10.34 6.16
C VAL A 2 2.54 10.14 6.56
N LEU A 3 1.69 9.70 5.63
CA LEU A 3 0.35 9.22 5.93
C LEU A 3 0.38 7.70 5.89
N LYS A 4 0.05 7.04 7.00
CA LYS A 4 0.02 5.58 7.11
C LYS A 4 -1.37 5.14 7.54
N TYR A 5 -1.94 4.21 6.78
CA TYR A 5 -3.24 3.61 7.04
C TYR A 5 -3.03 2.13 7.37
N GLN A 6 -3.71 1.66 8.40
CA GLN A 6 -3.79 0.24 8.75
C GLN A 6 -5.22 -0.22 8.49
N LEU A 7 -5.36 -1.40 7.88
CA LEU A 7 -6.64 -2.03 7.58
C LEU A 7 -6.94 -3.08 8.65
N GLU A 8 -8.23 -3.41 8.81
CA GLU A 8 -8.70 -4.34 9.85
C GLU A 8 -8.10 -5.75 9.72
N ASP A 9 -7.75 -6.17 8.50
CA ASP A 9 -7.13 -7.47 8.20
C ASP A 9 -5.62 -7.51 8.50
N GLY A 10 -5.04 -6.41 9.00
CA GLY A 10 -3.62 -6.27 9.29
C GLY A 10 -2.77 -5.84 8.09
N SER A 11 -3.36 -5.65 6.91
CA SER A 11 -2.70 -4.98 5.78
C SER A 11 -2.55 -3.48 6.06
N TRP A 12 -1.66 -2.83 5.32
CA TRP A 12 -1.41 -1.39 5.47
C TRP A 12 -0.87 -0.79 4.18
N PHE A 13 -1.02 0.52 4.04
CA PHE A 13 -0.32 1.29 3.02
C PHE A 13 0.12 2.64 3.59
N CYS A 14 1.15 3.23 3.00
CA CYS A 14 1.55 4.58 3.34
C CYS A 14 2.01 5.37 2.11
N LEU A 15 1.81 6.68 2.18
CA LEU A 15 2.30 7.62 1.19
C LEU A 15 3.15 8.70 1.86
N ARG A 16 4.22 9.07 1.17
CA ARG A 16 5.12 10.13 1.63
C ARG A 16 5.74 10.89 0.46
N PRO A 17 6.03 12.18 0.62
CA PRO A 17 6.90 12.90 -0.30
C PRO A 17 8.28 12.22 -0.37
N SER A 18 8.89 12.25 -1.55
CA SER A 18 10.21 11.65 -1.81
C SER A 18 11.35 12.36 -1.09
N GLY A 19 11.18 13.65 -0.77
CA GLY A 19 12.16 14.51 -0.09
C GLY A 19 12.87 15.45 -1.06
N THR A 20 13.50 14.91 -2.11
CA THR A 20 14.33 15.69 -3.05
C THR A 20 13.68 15.91 -4.41
N GLU A 21 12.74 15.05 -4.81
CA GLU A 21 12.05 15.14 -6.10
C GLU A 21 10.54 15.40 -5.92
N PRO A 22 9.86 16.02 -6.90
CA PRO A 22 8.41 16.23 -6.88
C PRO A 22 7.66 14.91 -7.15
N LYS A 23 7.86 13.92 -6.27
CA LYS A 23 7.28 12.57 -6.33
C LYS A 23 6.70 12.18 -4.98
N ILE A 24 5.62 11.41 -5.01
CA ILE A 24 5.06 10.72 -3.84
C ILE A 24 5.44 9.24 -3.94
N LYS A 25 5.97 8.68 -2.87
CA LYS A 25 6.28 7.25 -2.74
C LYS A 25 5.14 6.54 -2.02
N PHE A 26 4.66 5.46 -2.61
CA PHE A 26 3.66 4.57 -2.03
C PHE A 26 4.31 3.27 -1.58
N TYR A 27 3.94 2.82 -0.39
CA TYR A 27 4.35 1.54 0.17
C TYR A 27 3.11 0.77 0.57
N PHE A 28 3.12 -0.53 0.32
CA PHE A 28 2.02 -1.44 0.63
C PHE A 28 2.60 -2.63 1.39
N GLY A 29 1.85 -3.12 2.38
CA GLY A 29 2.14 -4.37 3.07
C GLY A 29 0.83 -5.11 3.29
N VAL A 30 0.83 -6.40 3.02
CA VAL A 30 -0.34 -7.27 3.18
C VAL A 30 0.00 -8.44 4.08
N LYS A 31 -1.02 -9.01 4.70
CA LYS A 31 -0.89 -10.19 5.55
C LYS A 31 -1.90 -11.25 5.13
N ASP A 32 -1.40 -12.45 4.88
CA ASP A 32 -2.23 -13.63 4.63
C ASP A 32 -1.47 -14.91 5.03
N SER A 33 -2.17 -16.03 5.12
CA SER A 33 -1.57 -17.33 5.48
C SER A 33 -0.92 -18.04 4.29
N SER A 34 -1.23 -17.59 3.06
CA SER A 34 -0.65 -18.10 1.82
C SER A 34 0.09 -17.00 1.08
N LEU A 35 1.23 -17.35 0.47
CA LEU A 35 1.95 -16.46 -0.42
C LEU A 35 1.07 -16.01 -1.59
N GLN A 36 0.34 -16.94 -2.18
CA GLN A 36 -0.48 -16.65 -3.36
C GLN A 36 -1.66 -15.72 -3.03
N ASN A 37 -2.27 -15.87 -1.85
CA ASN A 37 -3.28 -14.93 -1.37
C ASN A 37 -2.68 -13.55 -1.08
N SER A 38 -1.48 -13.52 -0.50
CA SER A 38 -0.75 -12.27 -0.23
C SER A 38 -0.47 -11.53 -1.55
N GLU A 39 -0.01 -12.22 -2.59
CA GLU A 39 0.23 -11.63 -3.90
C GLU A 39 -1.04 -11.06 -4.53
N GLN A 40 -2.15 -11.82 -4.49
CA GLN A 40 -3.45 -11.33 -4.98
C GLN A 40 -3.93 -10.11 -4.20
N LYS A 41 -3.88 -10.16 -2.87
CA LYS A 41 -4.32 -9.06 -2.01
C LYS A 41 -3.47 -7.79 -2.21
N LEU A 42 -2.15 -7.96 -2.39
CA LEU A 42 -1.25 -6.85 -2.72
C LEU A 42 -1.63 -6.21 -4.06
N LEU A 43 -1.92 -7.03 -5.08
CA LEU A 43 -2.33 -6.53 -6.39
C LEU A 43 -3.63 -5.72 -6.27
N THR A 44 -4.66 -6.29 -5.64
CA THR A 44 -5.97 -5.64 -5.47
C THR A 44 -5.86 -4.31 -4.72
N ILE A 45 -5.21 -4.28 -3.55
CA ILE A 45 -5.08 -3.05 -2.76
C ILE A 45 -4.29 -1.97 -3.53
N LYS A 46 -3.20 -2.38 -4.20
CA LYS A 46 -2.40 -1.47 -5.00
C LYS A 46 -3.24 -0.86 -6.13
N GLU A 47 -3.95 -1.68 -6.90
CA GLU A 47 -4.77 -1.19 -8.02
C GLU A 47 -5.89 -0.28 -7.53
N ASP A 48 -6.62 -0.68 -6.49
CA ASP A 48 -7.72 0.10 -5.92
C ASP A 48 -7.28 1.49 -5.47
N ILE A 49 -6.12 1.60 -4.82
CA ILE A 49 -5.61 2.88 -4.34
C ILE A 49 -5.08 3.71 -5.50
N MET A 50 -4.32 3.11 -6.41
CA MET A 50 -3.74 3.83 -7.54
C MET A 50 -4.79 4.32 -8.54
N ASN A 51 -5.94 3.65 -8.64
CA ASN A 51 -7.05 4.06 -9.52
C ASN A 51 -7.92 5.20 -8.93
N ARG A 52 -7.79 5.51 -7.64
CA ARG A 52 -8.56 6.58 -6.95
C ARG A 52 -7.79 7.91 -6.87
N LEU A 53 -6.57 7.95 -7.40
CA LEU A 53 -5.68 9.11 -7.44
C LEU A 53 -5.64 9.69 -8.85
#